data_AF-A0A9D5W5Z7-F1
#
_entry.id   AF-A0A9D5W5Z7-F1
#
_cell.length_a   1.000
_cell.length_b   1.000
_cell.length_c   1.000
_cell.angle_alpha   90.00
_cell.angle_beta   90.00
_cell.angle_gamma   90.00
#
_symmetry.space_group_name_H-M   'P 1'
#
loop_
_entity.id
_entity.type
_entity.pdbx_description
1 polymer ?
#
loop_
_entity_poly.entity_id
_entity_poly.type
_entity_poly.pdbx_seq_one_letter_code
_entity_poly.pdbx_strand_id
1 'polypeptide(L)'
;MSVFKSDNECKRMIFNVNSEMAQRLDAAREEAKAFGKKLDVDSAVNKALEKFIKKAEKKIAELRREGHARPAPGEDEAPAPGEAPGEAPGEGALCE
;
A
#
# COMPACT_ATOMS: atom_id res chain seq x y z
N MET A 1 -19.58 25.87 28.99
CA MET A 1 -20.64 25.08 28.32
C MET A 1 -20.37 25.10 26.83
N SER A 2 -19.89 24.01 26.24
CA SER A 2 -19.78 23.89 24.79
C SER A 2 -20.28 22.51 24.43
N VAL A 3 -21.53 22.46 23.98
CA VAL A 3 -22.29 21.23 23.69
C VAL A 3 -22.35 21.06 22.17
N PHE A 4 -21.23 21.26 21.49
CA PHE A 4 -21.16 20.92 20.08
C PHE A 4 -21.02 19.40 19.97
N LYS A 5 -22.16 18.73 19.76
CA LYS A 5 -22.17 17.35 19.26
C LYS A 5 -21.41 17.38 17.94
N SER A 6 -20.24 16.74 17.89
CA SER A 6 -19.58 16.45 16.63
C SER A 6 -20.55 15.68 15.75
N ASP A 7 -21.00 16.30 14.67
CA ASP A 7 -21.90 15.68 13.71
C ASP A 7 -21.14 14.50 13.08
N ASN A 8 -21.55 13.28 13.40
CA ASN A 8 -20.94 12.08 12.83
C ASN A 8 -21.49 11.91 11.41
N GLU A 9 -20.75 12.44 10.43
CA GLU A 9 -21.06 12.26 9.01
C GLU A 9 -20.97 10.78 8.63
N CYS A 10 -22.12 10.14 8.41
CA CYS A 10 -22.21 8.76 7.95
C CYS A 10 -22.21 8.72 6.41
N LYS A 11 -21.20 8.11 5.80
CA LYS A 11 -21.15 7.85 4.36
C LYS A 11 -21.59 6.42 4.05
N ARG A 12 -22.53 6.26 3.11
CA ARG A 12 -22.91 4.95 2.58
C ARG A 12 -21.89 4.53 1.52
N MET A 13 -21.32 3.34 1.68
CA MET A 13 -20.46 2.71 0.69
C MET A 13 -21.14 1.44 0.16
N ILE A 14 -21.04 1.22 -1.15
CA ILE A 14 -21.52 -0.01 -1.80
C ILE A 14 -20.28 -0.69 -2.38
N PHE A 15 -20.10 -1.96 -2.06
CA PHE A 15 -18.95 -2.75 -2.50
C PHE A 15 -19.43 -4.08 -3.05
N ASN A 16 -18.70 -4.58 -4.04
CA ASN A 16 -18.93 -5.91 -4.58
C ASN A 16 -18.21 -6.92 -3.68
N VAL A 17 -18.92 -7.98 -3.30
CA VAL A 17 -18.37 -9.12 -2.56
C VAL A 17 -18.36 -10.36 -3.45
N ASN A 18 -17.52 -11.32 -3.10
CA ASN A 18 -17.56 -12.63 -3.73
C ASN A 18 -18.93 -13.30 -3.51
N SER A 19 -19.45 -13.99 -4.54
CA SER A 19 -20.77 -14.63 -4.51
C SER A 19 -20.92 -15.65 -3.38
N GLU A 20 -19.88 -16.41 -3.05
CA GLU A 20 -19.91 -17.37 -1.95
C GLU A 20 -20.07 -16.67 -0.59
N MET A 21 -19.36 -15.54 -0.40
CA MET A 21 -19.48 -14.74 0.82
C MET A 21 -20.88 -14.12 0.95
N ALA A 22 -21.46 -13.65 -0.17
CA ALA A 22 -22.82 -13.12 -0.19
C ALA A 22 -23.84 -14.19 0.24
N GLN A 23 -23.78 -15.38 -0.37
CA GLN A 23 -24.66 -16.50 -0.04
C GLN A 23 -24.56 -16.91 1.43
N ARG A 24 -23.34 -16.99 1.97
CA ARG A 24 -23.13 -17.32 3.39
C ARG A 24 -23.66 -16.24 4.33
N LEU A 25 -23.54 -14.96 3.95
CA LEU A 25 -24.08 -13.86 4.74
C LEU A 25 -25.60 -13.88 4.78
N ASP A 26 -26.25 -14.13 3.63
CA ASP A 26 -27.71 -14.23 3.55
C ASP A 26 -28.22 -15.43 4.35
N ALA A 27 -27.57 -16.60 4.24
CA ALA A 27 -27.93 -17.78 5.02
C ALA A 27 -27.83 -17.52 6.53
N ALA A 28 -26.72 -16.91 6.99
CA ALA A 28 -26.55 -16.55 8.41
C ALA A 28 -27.61 -15.56 8.89
N ARG A 29 -28.02 -14.62 8.01
CA ARG A 29 -29.06 -13.63 8.32
C ARG A 29 -30.45 -14.26 8.47
N GLU A 30 -30.80 -15.19 7.58
CA GLU A 30 -32.05 -15.94 7.67
C GLU A 30 -32.07 -16.84 8.92
N GLU A 31 -30.96 -17.50 9.23
CA GLU A 31 -30.84 -18.32 10.45
C GLU A 31 -31.01 -17.47 11.71
N ALA A 32 -30.36 -16.29 11.79
CA ALA A 32 -30.54 -15.39 12.92
C ALA A 32 -32.00 -14.93 13.10
N LYS A 33 -32.71 -14.67 11.99
CA LYS A 33 -34.14 -14.34 12.03
C LYS A 33 -34.98 -15.49 12.57
N ALA A 34 -34.64 -16.75 12.26
CA ALA A 34 -35.33 -17.91 12.81
C ALA A 34 -35.24 -17.98 14.34
N PHE A 35 -34.16 -17.46 14.93
CA PHE A 35 -34.00 -17.29 16.38
C PHE A 35 -34.55 -15.97 16.94
N GLY A 36 -35.27 -15.18 16.12
CA GLY A 36 -35.82 -13.88 16.52
C GLY A 36 -34.76 -12.79 16.73
N LYS A 37 -33.53 -12.98 16.21
CA LYS A 37 -32.41 -12.04 16.37
C LYS A 37 -32.07 -11.36 15.03
N LYS A 38 -31.59 -10.12 15.12
CA LYS A 38 -31.05 -9.39 13.97
C LYS A 38 -29.52 -9.42 14.02
N LEU A 39 -28.90 -9.90 12.96
CA LEU A 39 -27.45 -9.73 12.76
C LEU A 39 -27.15 -8.27 12.44
N ASP A 40 -26.34 -7.64 13.30
CA ASP A 40 -25.85 -6.27 13.09
C ASP A 40 -24.58 -6.28 12.24
N VAL A 41 -24.80 -6.38 10.93
CA VAL A 41 -23.74 -6.44 9.93
C VAL A 41 -22.99 -5.11 9.85
N ASP A 42 -23.69 -3.98 9.97
CA ASP A 42 -23.11 -2.64 9.82
C ASP A 42 -22.05 -2.37 10.91
N SER A 43 -22.38 -2.66 12.17
CA SER A 43 -21.42 -2.53 13.27
C SER A 43 -20.22 -3.48 13.13
N ALA A 44 -20.45 -4.69 12.61
CA ALA A 44 -19.37 -5.65 12.38
C ALA A 44 -18.43 -5.18 11.27
N VAL A 45 -18.97 -4.67 10.17
CA VAL A 45 -18.21 -4.13 9.03
C VAL A 45 -17.42 -2.89 9.45
N ASN A 46 -18.03 -1.95 10.20
CA ASN A 46 -17.31 -0.76 10.69
C ASN A 46 -16.10 -1.15 11.56
N LYS A 47 -16.28 -2.09 12.50
CA LYS A 47 -15.16 -2.59 13.32
C LYS A 47 -14.07 -3.27 12.50
N ALA A 48 -14.44 -3.98 11.44
CA ALA A 48 -13.49 -4.61 10.52
C ALA A 48 -12.71 -3.55 9.73
N LEU A 49 -13.39 -2.53 9.21
CA LEU A 49 -12.78 -1.41 8.50
C LEU A 49 -11.81 -0.63 9.38
N GLU A 50 -12.18 -0.29 10.63
CA GLU A 50 -11.28 0.38 11.56
C GLU A 50 -9.98 -0.41 11.80
N LYS A 51 -10.10 -1.73 12.00
CA LYS A 51 -8.93 -2.61 12.17
C LYS A 51 -8.09 -2.68 10.90
N PHE A 52 -8.73 -2.69 9.74
CA PHE A 52 -8.03 -2.70 8.46
C PHE A 52 -7.28 -1.39 8.23
N ILE A 53 -7.91 -0.24 8.49
CA ILE A 53 -7.28 1.09 8.38
C ILE A 53 -6.03 1.17 9.26
N LYS A 54 -6.13 0.79 10.55
CA LYS A 54 -4.97 0.76 11.46
C LYS A 54 -3.82 -0.11 10.93
N LYS A 55 -4.14 -1.27 10.34
CA LYS A 55 -3.14 -2.15 9.73
C LYS A 55 -2.53 -1.53 8.46
N ALA A 56 -3.36 -0.89 7.63
CA ALA A 56 -2.93 -0.22 6.42
C ALA A 56 -2.00 0.96 6.74
N GLU A 57 -2.36 1.80 7.72
CA GLU A 57 -1.52 2.91 8.20
C GLU A 57 -0.17 2.42 8.71
N LYS A 58 -0.17 1.35 9.52
CA LYS A 58 1.08 0.74 10.01
C LYS A 58 1.94 0.24 8.84
N LYS A 59 1.36 -0.48 7.87
CA LYS A 59 2.09 -0.94 6.68
C LYS A 59 2.64 0.22 5.85
N ILE A 60 1.86 1.27 5.65
CA ILE A 60 2.31 2.46 4.90
C ILE A 60 3.47 3.14 5.64
N ALA A 61 3.42 3.22 6.97
CA ALA A 61 4.53 3.76 7.76
C ALA A 61 5.81 2.91 7.65
N GLU A 62 5.68 1.58 7.68
CA GLU A 62 6.79 0.63 7.45
C GLU A 62 7.39 0.83 6.04
N LEU A 63 6.55 0.85 5.00
CA LEU A 63 6.99 1.08 3.62
C LEU A 63 7.65 2.45 3.41
N ARG A 64 7.17 3.50 4.07
CA ARG A 64 7.82 4.83 4.03
C ARG A 64 9.19 4.80 4.70
N ARG A 65 9.34 4.08 5.81
CA ARG A 65 10.62 3.92 6.50
C ARG A 65 11.63 3.14 5.65
N GLU A 66 11.17 2.10 4.96
CA GLU A 66 12.00 1.29 4.05
C GLU A 66 12.31 2.03 2.73
N GLY A 67 11.37 2.82 2.21
CA GLY A 67 11.57 3.66 1.02
C GLY A 67 12.56 4.82 1.23
N HIS A 68 12.74 5.28 2.47
CA HIS A 68 13.79 6.23 2.84
C HIS A 68 15.16 5.56 3.13
N ALA A 69 15.26 4.24 3.02
CA ALA A 69 16.51 3.49 3.16
C ALA A 69 17.11 3.05 1.81
N ARG A 70 16.82 3.78 0.71
CA ARG A 70 17.74 3.78 -0.42
C ARG A 70 18.87 4.76 -0.09
N PRO A 71 20.14 4.33 0.04
CA PRO A 71 21.23 5.28 -0.07
C PRO A 71 21.09 5.96 -1.44
N ALA A 72 21.26 7.27 -1.49
CA ALA A 72 21.45 7.95 -2.77
C ALA A 72 22.62 7.26 -3.49
N PRO A 73 22.47 6.74 -4.72
CA PRO A 73 23.63 6.41 -5.52
C PRO A 73 24.19 7.75 -6.00
N GLY A 74 25.08 8.32 -5.21
CA GLY A 74 25.52 9.70 -5.38
C GLY A 74 26.66 10.08 -4.45
N GLU A 75 27.60 9.17 -4.21
CA GLU A 75 28.98 9.54 -3.95
C GLU A 75 29.78 8.99 -5.11
N ASP A 76 29.72 9.78 -6.20
CA ASP A 76 30.61 9.71 -7.34
C ASP A 76 32.04 9.77 -6.80
N GLU A 77 32.70 8.61 -6.86
CA GLU A 77 34.10 8.44 -6.50
C GLU A 77 34.93 9.42 -7.36
N ALA A 78 35.59 10.35 -6.68
CA ALA A 78 36.51 11.32 -7.28
C ALA A 78 37.54 10.61 -8.19
N PRO A 79 38.02 11.27 -9.27
CA PRO A 79 38.73 10.62 -10.36
C PRO A 79 40.05 10.00 -9.89
N ALA A 80 40.20 8.69 -10.10
CA ALA A 80 41.48 8.02 -9.93
C ALA A 80 42.51 8.57 -10.95
N PRO A 81 43.73 8.92 -10.52
CA PRO A 81 44.74 9.55 -11.36
C PRO A 81 45.51 8.51 -12.18
N GLY A 82 45.64 8.77 -13.48
CA GLY A 82 46.80 8.37 -14.28
C GLY A 82 46.98 6.87 -14.52
N GLU A 83 46.31 6.34 -15.53
CA GLU A 83 46.87 5.22 -16.31
C GLU A 83 47.70 5.78 -17.48
N ALA A 84 48.95 5.33 -17.52
CA ALA A 84 49.97 5.70 -18.49
C ALA A 84 49.58 5.34 -19.93
N PRO A 85 50.11 6.07 -20.94
CA PRO A 85 49.71 5.91 -22.33
C PRO A 85 50.22 4.57 -22.89
N GLY A 86 49.29 3.68 -23.21
CA GLY A 86 49.53 2.51 -24.02
C GLY A 86 49.80 2.91 -25.46
N GLU A 87 51.08 2.88 -25.82
CA GLU A 87 51.65 3.06 -27.14
C GLU A 87 51.06 2.06 -28.16
N ALA A 88 50.43 2.58 -29.22
CA ALA A 88 50.16 1.83 -30.45
C ALA A 88 50.43 2.77 -31.64
N PRO A 89 51.54 2.62 -32.38
CA PRO A 89 51.77 3.40 -33.59
C PRO A 89 50.96 2.78 -34.74
N GLY A 90 49.83 3.40 -35.07
CA GLY A 90 49.18 3.20 -36.36
C GLY A 90 49.83 4.12 -37.39
N GLU A 91 50.90 3.64 -38.04
CA GLU A 91 51.43 4.27 -39.24
C GLU A 91 50.51 4.02 -40.44
N GLY A 92 50.36 5.07 -41.25
CA GLY A 92 49.32 5.20 -42.25
C GLY A 92 49.58 4.51 -43.60
N ALA A 93 48.53 4.56 -44.40
CA ALA A 93 48.51 4.77 -45.85
C ALA A 93 49.41 3.87 -46.74
N LEU A 94 48.77 2.97 -47.48
CA LEU A 94 49.10 2.80 -48.90
C LEU A 94 47.83 2.93 -49.74
N CYS A 95 47.77 4.03 -50.48
CA CYS A 95 47.03 4.14 -51.73
C CYS A 95 48.00 3.81 -52.88
N GLU A 96 47.41 3.38 -54.00
CA GLU A 96 47.97 2.91 -55.29
C GLU A 96 48.30 1.41 -55.40
#